data_AF-A0A933A117-F1
#
_entry.id   AF-A0A933A117-F1
#
_cell.length_a   1.000
_cell.length_b   1.000
_cell.length_c   1.000
_cell.angle_alpha   90.00
_cell.angle_beta   90.00
_cell.angle_gamma   90.00
#
_symmetry.space_group_name_H-M   'P 1'
#
loop_
_entity.id
_entity.type
_entity.pdbx_description
1 polymer ?
#
loop_
_entity_poly.entity_id
_entity_poly.type
_entity_poly.pdbx_seq_one_letter_code
_entity_poly.pdbx_strand_id
1 'polypeptide(L)'
;MAEERLPQVHATLSGAAEGAERREALLYAGLALLLAVLTLLPLWSVRFPPLQDYPNHLWRIHIIQNYHAWGYAQHFRLSLIPLPNLLADVLMTALAGVTSVAVAGKIVLSLALVGLPASVFYLVDAVDPEKRPLGFFAFPLAYNWYFAMGFINFALSLPLALVALGLWWRHRDAARPPVVALAGVLMLVYFAHFVTFLTVALILLCLALVPHPRNSRGEFSGTPSKQPETAAQASGSPRLFRGGRGTPGARRRLWGVVAALAPTGLAYAALLLLMRWSPTERAEMPLIFYYHSLRGRLRQVIEVFLTYSPAREYIIGRLVLFLGTVLLAAGIADLIKKRNGLIAWLPAPIAALVLVYALPVGSPAGDYYTYQRTFIVLLLTALPLLRCPRRETARLALVTTLVALTVWRTAVVFDDYRRLDRIAHAYHAVLMEIPPGQRIYPLTFAQVEPFGRVEPFRHFWAYYHLARGGISPYAFTLVFTPIKYHRLLPRPTAPGRPCPAVDVYQPYILTVGPGIYRPEEYAACGQRRAVRVGPLSFYARPAPAQRVPLRYDVEFHTYYDYLVGYGMLKPAQAAVVHGPRYRMIAAADRAHLYVRLPVLGSRDQ
;
A
#
# COMPACT_ATOMS: atom_id res chain seq x y z
N MET A 1 -14.44 3.38 -65.77
CA MET A 1 -13.07 3.16 -65.24
C MET A 1 -12.67 4.04 -64.05
N ALA A 2 -13.44 5.08 -63.65
CA ALA A 2 -13.11 5.92 -62.48
C ALA A 2 -13.74 5.44 -61.15
N GLU A 3 -14.85 4.70 -61.17
CA GLU A 3 -15.56 4.25 -59.96
C GLU A 3 -14.94 3.02 -59.28
N GLU A 4 -14.14 2.21 -59.97
CA GLU A 4 -13.51 1.00 -59.41
C GLU A 4 -12.25 1.27 -58.56
N ARG A 5 -11.68 2.48 -58.62
CA ARG A 5 -10.42 2.82 -57.90
C ARG A 5 -10.64 3.35 -56.48
N LEU A 6 -11.83 3.89 -56.18
CA LEU A 6 -12.15 4.45 -54.85
C LEU A 6 -12.14 3.41 -53.71
N PRO A 7 -12.68 2.19 -53.89
CA PRO A 7 -12.65 1.16 -52.85
C PRO A 7 -11.22 0.70 -52.52
N GLN A 8 -10.34 0.60 -53.52
CA GLN A 8 -8.95 0.18 -53.35
C GLN A 8 -8.11 1.23 -52.61
N VAL A 9 -8.31 2.52 -52.90
CA VAL A 9 -7.62 3.61 -52.19
C VAL A 9 -8.07 3.68 -50.73
N HIS A 10 -9.36 3.51 -50.44
CA HIS A 10 -9.87 3.46 -49.07
C HIS A 10 -9.33 2.26 -48.29
N ALA A 11 -9.27 1.07 -48.89
CA ALA A 11 -8.68 -0.12 -48.27
C ALA A 11 -7.17 0.07 -47.97
N THR A 12 -6.43 0.70 -48.88
CA THR A 12 -5.00 0.95 -48.72
C THR A 12 -4.71 1.98 -47.61
N LEU A 13 -5.49 3.06 -47.55
CA LEU A 13 -5.39 4.08 -46.50
C LEU A 13 -5.80 3.54 -45.12
N SER A 14 -6.83 2.70 -45.06
CA SER A 14 -7.24 2.02 -43.82
C SER A 14 -6.15 1.08 -43.32
N GLY A 15 -5.57 0.26 -44.20
CA GLY A 15 -4.46 -0.64 -43.84
C GLY A 15 -3.19 0.09 -43.41
N ALA A 16 -2.89 1.25 -44.01
CA ALA A 16 -1.77 2.09 -43.59
C ALA A 16 -1.99 2.72 -42.20
N ALA A 17 -3.23 3.17 -41.90
CA ALA A 17 -3.60 3.72 -40.60
C ALA A 17 -3.56 2.66 -39.50
N GLU A 18 -4.15 1.49 -39.73
CA GLU A 18 -4.07 0.34 -38.80
C GLU A 18 -2.62 -0.10 -38.56
N GLY A 19 -1.78 -0.09 -39.61
CA GLY A 19 -0.35 -0.37 -39.50
C GLY A 19 0.41 0.64 -38.64
N ALA A 20 0.08 1.94 -38.76
CA ALA A 20 0.69 3.00 -37.95
C ALA A 20 0.29 2.90 -36.46
N GLU A 21 -1.00 2.69 -36.17
CA GLU A 21 -1.50 2.50 -34.80
C GLU A 21 -0.88 1.28 -34.13
N ARG A 22 -0.75 0.17 -34.88
CA ARG A 22 -0.10 -1.05 -34.37
C ARG A 22 1.38 -0.82 -34.05
N ARG A 23 2.10 -0.07 -34.91
CA ARG A 23 3.51 0.30 -34.65
C ARG A 23 3.65 1.17 -33.40
N GLU A 24 2.81 2.19 -33.25
CA GLU A 24 2.80 3.06 -32.06
C GLU A 24 2.54 2.24 -30.77
N ALA A 25 1.56 1.33 -30.81
CA ALA A 25 1.25 0.45 -29.68
C ALA A 25 2.43 -0.47 -29.31
N LEU A 26 3.11 -1.05 -30.31
CA LEU A 26 4.30 -1.88 -30.09
C LEU A 26 5.46 -1.06 -29.51
N LEU A 27 5.66 0.18 -29.98
CA LEU A 27 6.68 1.08 -29.43
C LEU A 27 6.42 1.40 -27.96
N TYR A 28 5.18 1.74 -27.60
CA TYR A 28 4.84 1.99 -26.19
C TYR A 28 4.97 0.73 -25.34
N ALA A 29 4.59 -0.44 -25.84
CA ALA A 29 4.76 -1.70 -25.13
C ALA A 29 6.25 -2.02 -24.91
N GLY A 30 7.09 -1.87 -25.93
CA GLY A 30 8.54 -2.06 -25.83
C GLY A 30 9.19 -1.08 -24.85
N LEU A 31 8.79 0.19 -24.89
CA LEU A 31 9.28 1.21 -23.96
C LEU A 31 8.82 0.95 -22.52
N ALA A 32 7.56 0.57 -22.31
CA ALA A 32 7.06 0.19 -21.00
C ALA A 32 7.79 -1.04 -20.44
N LEU A 33 8.09 -2.04 -21.29
CA LEU A 33 8.89 -3.20 -20.89
C LEU A 33 10.32 -2.78 -20.49
N LEU A 34 10.97 -1.93 -21.29
CA LEU A 34 12.30 -1.40 -20.97
C LEU A 34 12.31 -0.66 -19.63
N LEU A 35 11.32 0.21 -19.39
CA LEU A 35 11.19 0.92 -18.12
C LEU A 35 10.88 -0.04 -16.95
N ALA A 36 10.10 -1.09 -17.17
CA ALA A 36 9.83 -2.10 -16.15
C ALA A 36 11.10 -2.87 -15.76
N VAL A 37 11.98 -3.18 -16.73
CA VAL A 37 13.30 -3.77 -16.43
C VAL A 37 14.17 -2.76 -15.68
N LEU A 38 14.19 -1.50 -16.12
CA LEU A 38 14.96 -0.43 -15.48
C LEU A 38 14.53 -0.21 -14.02
N THR A 39 13.22 -0.21 -13.72
CA THR A 39 12.72 -0.05 -12.35
C THR A 39 13.04 -1.23 -11.44
N LEU A 40 13.38 -2.41 -11.97
CA LEU A 40 13.84 -3.53 -11.15
C LEU A 40 15.32 -3.43 -10.77
N LEU A 41 16.10 -2.63 -11.50
CA LEU A 41 17.55 -2.54 -11.30
C LEU A 41 17.96 -2.17 -9.86
N PRO A 42 17.38 -1.14 -9.19
CA PRO A 42 17.76 -0.82 -7.81
C PRO A 42 17.54 -1.99 -6.84
N LEU A 43 16.39 -2.67 -6.94
CA LEU A 43 16.01 -3.77 -6.06
C LEU A 43 16.97 -4.97 -6.17
N TRP A 44 17.36 -5.32 -7.38
CA TRP A 44 18.23 -6.49 -7.62
C TRP A 44 19.71 -6.18 -7.46
N SER A 45 20.11 -4.91 -7.52
CA SER A 45 21.50 -4.45 -7.36
C SER A 45 22.06 -4.51 -5.93
N VAL A 46 21.21 -4.71 -4.92
CA VAL A 46 21.59 -4.68 -3.50
C VAL A 46 21.32 -6.00 -2.82
N ARG A 47 22.11 -6.36 -1.81
CA ARG A 47 21.84 -7.56 -1.00
C ARG A 47 20.68 -7.32 -0.05
N PHE A 48 20.64 -6.14 0.57
CA PHE A 48 19.65 -5.77 1.58
C PHE A 48 18.79 -4.60 1.06
N PRO A 49 17.65 -4.88 0.39
CA PRO A 49 16.69 -3.83 0.04
C PRO A 49 16.32 -3.02 1.30
N PRO A 50 16.54 -1.68 1.31
CA PRO A 50 16.46 -0.87 2.52
C PRO A 50 15.01 -0.51 2.93
N LEU A 51 14.07 -1.43 2.73
CA LEU A 51 12.66 -1.22 3.04
C LEU A 51 12.45 -1.43 4.55
N GLN A 52 11.85 -0.47 5.23
CA GLN A 52 11.81 -0.42 6.70
C GLN A 52 11.28 -1.71 7.35
N ASP A 53 10.08 -2.17 6.94
CA ASP A 53 9.42 -3.34 7.55
C ASP A 53 9.83 -4.68 6.90
N TYR A 54 10.51 -4.64 5.74
CA TYR A 54 10.84 -5.81 4.94
C TYR A 54 11.66 -6.89 5.67
N PRO A 55 12.69 -6.56 6.48
CA PRO A 55 13.43 -7.59 7.21
C PRO A 55 12.54 -8.41 8.16
N ASN A 56 11.51 -7.79 8.76
CA ASN A 56 10.58 -8.47 9.64
C ASN A 56 9.68 -9.45 8.85
N HIS A 57 9.22 -9.02 7.66
CA HIS A 57 8.51 -9.90 6.74
C HIS A 57 9.35 -11.12 6.37
N LEU A 58 10.62 -10.93 5.98
CA LEU A 58 11.50 -12.05 5.67
C LEU A 58 11.67 -13.00 6.86
N TRP A 59 11.83 -12.47 8.08
CA TRP A 59 11.98 -13.32 9.26
C TRP A 59 10.73 -14.13 9.56
N ARG A 60 9.54 -13.54 9.38
CA ARG A 60 8.28 -14.27 9.50
C ARG A 60 8.20 -15.45 8.53
N ILE A 61 8.60 -15.26 7.26
CA ILE A 61 8.64 -16.37 6.29
C ILE A 61 9.67 -17.42 6.69
N HIS A 62 10.82 -16.98 7.20
CA HIS A 62 11.84 -17.89 7.71
C HIS A 62 11.33 -18.73 8.89
N ILE A 63 10.58 -18.15 9.84
CA ILE A 63 9.93 -18.89 10.93
C ILE A 63 8.96 -19.94 10.40
N ILE A 64 8.12 -19.59 9.41
CA ILE A 64 7.15 -20.52 8.82
C ILE A 64 7.86 -21.71 8.15
N GLN A 65 8.87 -21.42 7.33
CA GLN A 65 9.65 -22.44 6.62
C GLN A 65 10.46 -23.34 7.56
N ASN A 66 10.90 -22.81 8.69
CA ASN A 66 11.78 -23.50 9.64
C ASN A 66 11.07 -23.75 10.97
N TYR A 67 9.75 -23.91 10.97
CA TYR A 67 8.93 -23.88 12.20
C TYR A 67 9.35 -24.93 13.25
N HIS A 68 9.78 -26.11 12.79
CA HIS A 68 10.26 -27.19 13.65
C HIS A 68 11.79 -27.15 13.91
N ALA A 69 12.50 -26.20 13.31
CA ALA A 69 13.91 -25.94 13.56
C ALA A 69 14.07 -24.68 14.46
N TRP A 70 15.29 -24.46 14.97
CA TRP A 70 15.66 -23.28 15.77
C TRP A 70 14.84 -23.05 17.06
N GLY A 71 14.03 -24.03 17.48
CA GLY A 71 13.15 -23.92 18.65
C GLY A 71 11.90 -23.06 18.42
N TYR A 72 11.57 -22.70 17.17
CA TYR A 72 10.45 -21.78 16.90
C TYR A 72 9.09 -22.30 17.39
N ALA A 73 8.81 -23.60 17.25
CA ALA A 73 7.58 -24.22 17.76
C ALA A 73 7.35 -24.03 19.27
N GLN A 74 8.41 -23.82 20.06
CA GLN A 74 8.32 -23.57 21.50
C GLN A 74 7.91 -22.13 21.82
N HIS A 75 8.11 -21.20 20.88
CA HIS A 75 7.86 -19.78 21.07
C HIS A 75 6.64 -19.30 20.29
N PHE A 76 6.38 -19.88 19.13
CA PHE A 76 5.34 -19.46 18.20
C PHE A 76 4.33 -20.56 17.94
N ARG A 77 3.07 -20.15 17.73
CA ARG A 77 2.01 -20.94 17.09
C ARG A 77 1.69 -20.35 15.71
N LEU A 78 1.35 -21.21 14.77
CA LEU A 78 0.84 -20.79 13.46
C LEU A 78 -0.68 -20.58 13.57
N SER A 79 -1.16 -19.48 12.98
CA SER A 79 -2.58 -19.17 12.84
C SER A 79 -2.99 -19.43 11.40
N LEU A 80 -3.94 -20.34 11.21
CA LEU A 80 -4.55 -20.65 9.91
C LEU A 80 -5.82 -19.85 9.64
N ILE A 81 -6.13 -18.86 10.50
CA ILE A 81 -7.27 -17.98 10.31
C ILE A 81 -7.02 -17.17 9.02
N PRO A 82 -7.97 -17.12 8.07
CA PRO A 82 -7.83 -16.37 6.82
C PRO A 82 -7.94 -14.86 7.08
N LEU A 83 -6.87 -14.29 7.63
CA LEU A 83 -6.75 -12.89 7.97
C LEU A 83 -6.52 -12.05 6.70
N PRO A 84 -6.98 -10.79 6.64
CA PRO A 84 -6.49 -9.86 5.64
C PRO A 84 -4.98 -9.61 5.84
N ASN A 85 -4.29 -9.16 4.79
CA ASN A 85 -2.84 -8.94 4.75
C ASN A 85 -1.97 -10.22 4.79
N LEU A 86 -2.44 -11.31 4.17
CA LEU A 86 -1.71 -12.58 4.04
C LEU A 86 -1.10 -12.83 2.65
N LEU A 87 -1.47 -12.06 1.62
CA LEU A 87 -1.05 -12.38 0.25
C LEU A 87 0.47 -12.42 0.09
N ALA A 88 1.18 -11.41 0.60
CA ALA A 88 2.64 -11.39 0.55
C ALA A 88 3.25 -12.59 1.28
N ASP A 89 2.69 -12.99 2.42
CA ASP A 89 3.20 -14.12 3.19
C ASP A 89 3.02 -15.44 2.46
N VAL A 90 1.85 -15.65 1.86
CA VAL A 90 1.56 -16.85 1.07
C VAL A 90 2.50 -16.93 -0.13
N LEU A 91 2.65 -15.84 -0.89
CA LEU A 91 3.52 -15.79 -2.07
C LEU A 91 4.99 -16.02 -1.70
N MET A 92 5.49 -15.31 -0.69
CA MET A 92 6.88 -15.44 -0.25
C MET A 92 7.16 -16.83 0.33
N THR A 93 6.23 -17.41 1.10
CA THR A 93 6.37 -18.77 1.66
C THR A 93 6.40 -19.80 0.54
N ALA A 94 5.49 -19.74 -0.43
CA ALA A 94 5.47 -20.66 -1.56
C ALA A 94 6.77 -20.58 -2.39
N LEU A 95 7.23 -19.36 -2.70
CA LEU A 95 8.48 -19.15 -3.43
C LEU A 95 9.70 -19.62 -2.62
N ALA A 96 9.72 -19.38 -1.31
CA ALA A 96 10.79 -19.83 -0.42
C ALA A 96 10.89 -21.37 -0.29
N GLY A 97 9.90 -22.12 -0.77
CA GLY A 97 9.99 -23.58 -0.90
C GLY A 97 10.94 -24.05 -2.00
N VAL A 98 11.23 -23.19 -2.99
CA VAL A 98 12.11 -23.52 -4.15
C VAL A 98 13.28 -22.55 -4.31
N THR A 99 13.35 -21.50 -3.49
CA THR A 99 14.44 -20.52 -3.48
C THR A 99 14.75 -20.04 -2.06
N SER A 100 15.77 -19.20 -1.90
CA SER A 100 16.02 -18.58 -0.59
C SER A 100 14.90 -17.58 -0.22
N VAL A 101 14.65 -17.40 1.09
CA VAL A 101 13.69 -16.40 1.60
C VAL A 101 14.02 -14.99 1.07
N ALA A 102 15.30 -14.66 0.91
CA ALA A 102 15.76 -13.38 0.38
C ALA A 102 15.38 -13.19 -1.10
N VAL A 103 15.54 -14.22 -1.94
CA VAL A 103 15.15 -14.18 -3.36
C VAL A 103 13.63 -14.17 -3.49
N ALA A 104 12.91 -14.97 -2.70
CA ALA A 104 11.44 -14.98 -2.67
C ALA A 104 10.87 -13.58 -2.38
N GLY A 105 11.42 -12.89 -1.39
CA GLY A 105 11.03 -11.52 -1.08
C GLY A 105 11.28 -10.54 -2.23
N LYS A 106 12.44 -10.61 -2.90
CA LYS A 106 12.72 -9.75 -4.07
C LYS A 106 11.80 -10.04 -5.25
N ILE A 107 11.42 -11.29 -5.48
CA ILE A 107 10.43 -11.65 -6.52
C ILE A 107 9.08 -10.99 -6.20
N VAL A 108 8.60 -11.10 -4.97
CA VAL A 108 7.32 -10.48 -4.56
C VAL A 108 7.37 -8.95 -4.64
N LEU A 109 8.48 -8.33 -4.24
CA LEU A 109 8.70 -6.89 -4.42
C LEU A 109 8.70 -6.49 -5.91
N SER A 110 9.27 -7.33 -6.78
CA SER A 110 9.26 -7.13 -8.24
C SER A 110 7.85 -7.17 -8.82
N LEU A 111 7.00 -8.08 -8.32
CA LEU A 111 5.58 -8.14 -8.70
C LEU A 111 4.84 -6.84 -8.38
N ALA A 112 5.11 -6.21 -7.23
CA ALA A 112 4.56 -4.91 -6.89
C ALA A 112 5.10 -3.79 -7.81
N LEU A 113 6.41 -3.75 -8.06
CA LEU A 113 7.05 -2.70 -8.89
C LEU A 113 6.61 -2.73 -10.36
N VAL A 114 6.48 -3.92 -10.95
CA VAL A 114 6.07 -4.09 -12.36
C VAL A 114 4.55 -4.16 -12.49
N GLY A 115 3.86 -4.75 -11.51
CA GLY A 115 2.41 -4.86 -11.50
C GLY A 115 1.76 -3.48 -11.53
N LEU A 116 2.28 -2.50 -10.78
CA LEU A 116 1.71 -1.15 -10.74
C LEU A 116 1.62 -0.51 -12.14
N PRO A 117 2.71 -0.31 -12.91
CA PRO A 117 2.60 0.24 -14.26
C PRO A 117 1.76 -0.63 -15.19
N ALA A 118 1.90 -1.96 -15.17
CA ALA A 118 1.11 -2.86 -16.02
C ALA A 118 -0.41 -2.67 -15.81
N SER A 119 -0.84 -2.61 -14.55
CA SER A 119 -2.24 -2.40 -14.18
C SER A 119 -2.76 -0.99 -14.47
N VAL A 120 -1.90 0.04 -14.42
CA VAL A 120 -2.26 1.40 -14.85
C VAL A 120 -2.47 1.45 -16.35
N PHE A 121 -1.59 0.86 -17.15
CA PHE A 121 -1.81 0.74 -18.61
C PHE A 121 -3.11 0.01 -18.91
N TYR A 122 -3.37 -1.10 -18.22
CA TYR A 122 -4.61 -1.85 -18.36
C TYR A 122 -5.86 -1.03 -18.01
N LEU A 123 -5.82 -0.27 -16.91
CA LEU A 123 -6.92 0.60 -16.46
C LEU A 123 -7.16 1.76 -17.43
N VAL A 124 -6.11 2.45 -17.84
CA VAL A 124 -6.23 3.58 -18.78
C VAL A 124 -6.78 3.08 -20.10
N ASP A 125 -6.26 1.98 -20.64
CA ASP A 125 -6.77 1.35 -21.86
C ASP A 125 -8.22 0.83 -21.69
N ALA A 126 -8.58 0.36 -20.50
CA ALA A 126 -9.96 -0.04 -20.20
C ALA A 126 -10.93 1.14 -20.29
N VAL A 127 -10.53 2.31 -19.78
CA VAL A 127 -11.38 3.49 -19.71
C VAL A 127 -11.43 4.23 -21.04
N ASP A 128 -10.26 4.43 -21.67
CA ASP A 128 -10.11 5.14 -22.94
C ASP A 128 -8.78 4.73 -23.62
N PRO A 129 -8.82 3.88 -24.67
CA PRO A 129 -7.62 3.44 -25.40
C PRO A 129 -6.79 4.58 -26.01
N GLU A 130 -7.39 5.72 -26.36
CA GLU A 130 -6.65 6.89 -26.91
C GLU A 130 -5.73 7.52 -25.85
N LYS A 131 -5.93 7.18 -24.58
CA LYS A 131 -5.18 7.71 -23.44
C LYS A 131 -4.03 6.82 -22.98
N ARG A 132 -3.74 5.70 -23.65
CA ARG A 132 -2.63 4.78 -23.35
C ARG A 132 -1.32 5.46 -22.91
N PRO A 133 -0.85 6.55 -23.54
CA PRO A 133 0.39 7.24 -23.11
C PRO A 133 0.38 7.72 -21.64
N LEU A 134 -0.79 7.93 -21.04
CA LEU A 134 -0.90 8.30 -19.62
C LEU A 134 -0.47 7.17 -18.68
N GLY A 135 -0.35 5.92 -19.18
CA GLY A 135 0.19 4.80 -18.41
C GLY A 135 1.62 5.04 -17.89
N PHE A 136 2.40 5.86 -18.59
CA PHE A 136 3.77 6.19 -18.18
C PHE A 136 3.86 6.99 -16.87
N PHE A 137 2.77 7.59 -16.38
CA PHE A 137 2.73 8.21 -15.05
C PHE A 137 2.97 7.23 -13.90
N ALA A 138 2.75 5.93 -14.12
CA ALA A 138 2.89 4.92 -13.08
C ALA A 138 4.37 4.64 -12.70
N PHE A 139 5.30 4.79 -13.65
CA PHE A 139 6.72 4.48 -13.40
C PHE A 139 7.39 5.39 -12.37
N PRO A 140 7.27 6.73 -12.41
CA PRO A 140 7.84 7.57 -11.36
C PRO A 140 7.14 7.39 -9.99
N LEU A 141 5.97 6.75 -9.96
CA LEU A 141 5.21 6.40 -8.74
C LEU A 141 5.54 5.00 -8.19
N ALA A 142 6.30 4.16 -8.92
CA ALA A 142 6.55 2.76 -8.54
C ALA A 142 7.28 2.66 -7.19
N TYR A 143 8.39 3.38 -7.05
CA TYR A 143 9.10 3.55 -5.77
C TYR A 143 8.46 4.68 -4.96
N ASN A 144 7.27 4.47 -4.43
CA ASN A 144 6.63 5.42 -3.52
C ASN A 144 7.02 5.17 -2.05
N TRP A 145 6.65 6.12 -1.17
CA TRP A 145 6.88 6.03 0.27
C TRP A 145 6.34 4.75 0.90
N TYR A 146 5.14 4.28 0.52
CA TYR A 146 4.57 3.05 1.10
C TYR A 146 5.39 1.80 0.73
N PHE A 147 5.92 1.75 -0.49
CA PHE A 147 6.85 0.70 -0.90
C PHE A 147 8.13 0.76 -0.06
N ALA A 148 8.72 1.94 0.12
CA ALA A 148 9.93 2.13 0.94
C ALA A 148 9.72 1.82 2.43
N MET A 149 8.52 2.07 2.97
CA MET A 149 8.13 1.64 4.32
C MET A 149 8.07 0.11 4.47
N GLY A 150 8.03 -0.64 3.38
CA GLY A 150 7.87 -2.09 3.43
C GLY A 150 6.42 -2.54 3.61
N PHE A 151 5.43 -1.72 3.23
CA PHE A 151 4.02 -2.12 3.21
C PHE A 151 3.72 -3.02 2.01
N ILE A 152 4.34 -4.19 1.94
CA ILE A 152 4.37 -5.08 0.76
C ILE A 152 2.96 -5.49 0.34
N ASN A 153 2.15 -5.88 1.31
CA ASN A 153 0.75 -6.25 1.14
C ASN A 153 -0.09 -5.10 0.54
N PHE A 154 0.11 -3.87 1.02
CA PHE A 154 -0.48 -2.68 0.42
C PHE A 154 0.02 -2.44 -1.00
N ALA A 155 1.34 -2.51 -1.24
CA ALA A 155 1.93 -2.32 -2.57
C ALA A 155 1.40 -3.33 -3.60
N LEU A 156 1.19 -4.59 -3.22
CA LEU A 156 0.56 -5.63 -4.04
C LEU A 156 -0.94 -5.39 -4.26
N SER A 157 -1.63 -4.78 -3.28
CA SER A 157 -3.06 -4.48 -3.41
C SER A 157 -3.36 -3.43 -4.48
N LEU A 158 -2.45 -2.50 -4.75
CA LEU A 158 -2.63 -1.42 -5.73
C LEU A 158 -2.84 -1.93 -7.16
N PRO A 159 -1.96 -2.78 -7.73
CA PRO A 159 -2.18 -3.30 -9.08
C PRO A 159 -3.41 -4.19 -9.18
N LEU A 160 -3.69 -5.01 -8.16
CA LEU A 160 -4.90 -5.85 -8.12
C LEU A 160 -6.18 -4.99 -8.10
N ALA A 161 -6.17 -3.89 -7.34
CA ALA A 161 -7.25 -2.91 -7.30
C ALA A 161 -7.52 -2.29 -8.68
N LEU A 162 -6.47 -1.83 -9.37
CA LEU A 162 -6.60 -1.24 -10.70
C LEU A 162 -7.06 -2.26 -11.75
N VAL A 163 -6.61 -3.52 -11.65
CA VAL A 163 -7.12 -4.62 -12.49
C VAL A 163 -8.60 -4.87 -12.23
N ALA A 164 -9.06 -4.90 -10.97
CA ALA A 164 -10.48 -5.05 -10.65
C ALA A 164 -11.33 -3.93 -11.27
N LEU A 165 -10.88 -2.67 -11.13
CA LEU A 165 -11.55 -1.51 -11.71
C LEU A 165 -11.60 -1.58 -13.25
N GLY A 166 -10.48 -1.89 -13.90
CA GLY A 166 -10.42 -1.99 -15.36
C GLY A 166 -11.23 -3.17 -15.90
N LEU A 167 -11.17 -4.34 -15.24
CA LEU A 167 -11.92 -5.54 -15.61
C LEU A 167 -13.43 -5.29 -15.54
N TRP A 168 -13.90 -4.69 -14.45
CA TRP A 168 -15.30 -4.33 -14.32
C TRP A 168 -15.69 -3.30 -15.37
N TRP A 169 -14.90 -2.23 -15.55
CA TRP A 169 -15.23 -1.15 -16.48
C TRP A 169 -15.37 -1.62 -17.93
N ARG A 170 -14.44 -2.46 -18.43
CA ARG A 170 -14.50 -3.03 -19.80
C ARG A 170 -15.78 -3.82 -20.07
N HIS A 171 -16.33 -4.47 -19.04
CA HIS A 171 -17.42 -5.43 -19.20
C HIS A 171 -18.70 -5.02 -18.46
N ARG A 172 -18.77 -3.80 -17.94
CA ARG A 172 -19.90 -3.33 -17.11
C ARG A 172 -21.24 -3.36 -17.86
N ASP A 173 -21.20 -3.20 -19.18
CA ASP A 173 -22.39 -3.22 -20.04
C ASP A 173 -22.53 -4.54 -20.82
N ALA A 174 -21.70 -5.55 -20.52
CA ALA A 174 -21.77 -6.86 -21.16
C ALA A 174 -23.03 -7.63 -20.76
N ALA A 175 -23.53 -8.47 -21.68
CA ALA A 175 -24.64 -9.38 -21.42
C ALA A 175 -24.32 -10.38 -20.29
N ARG A 176 -23.05 -10.66 -19.98
CA ARG A 176 -22.64 -11.42 -18.79
C ARG A 176 -21.49 -10.66 -18.11
N PRO A 177 -21.71 -9.99 -16.96
CA PRO A 177 -20.63 -9.30 -16.26
C PRO A 177 -19.59 -10.33 -15.75
N PRO A 178 -18.31 -9.96 -15.62
CA PRO A 178 -17.22 -10.87 -15.27
C PRO A 178 -17.19 -11.17 -13.77
N VAL A 179 -18.33 -11.56 -13.19
CA VAL A 179 -18.55 -11.66 -11.74
C VAL A 179 -17.53 -12.60 -11.08
N VAL A 180 -17.27 -13.76 -11.68
CA VAL A 180 -16.33 -14.75 -11.13
C VAL A 180 -14.90 -14.23 -11.13
N ALA A 181 -14.44 -13.69 -12.26
CA ALA A 181 -13.10 -13.11 -12.36
C ALA A 181 -12.94 -11.91 -11.42
N LEU A 182 -13.95 -11.03 -11.35
CA LEU A 182 -13.96 -9.89 -10.44
C LEU A 182 -13.95 -10.31 -8.97
N ALA A 183 -14.74 -11.32 -8.60
CA ALA A 183 -14.74 -11.88 -7.25
C ALA A 183 -13.37 -12.45 -6.87
N GLY A 184 -12.72 -13.17 -7.79
CA GLY A 184 -11.37 -13.70 -7.59
C GLY A 184 -10.35 -12.59 -7.35
N VAL A 185 -10.34 -11.54 -8.18
CA VAL A 185 -9.44 -10.40 -7.99
C VAL A 185 -9.75 -9.65 -6.69
N LEU A 186 -11.02 -9.42 -6.36
CA LEU A 186 -11.42 -8.76 -5.11
C LEU A 186 -11.02 -9.56 -3.87
N MET A 187 -11.06 -10.90 -3.94
CA MET A 187 -10.54 -11.77 -2.89
C MET A 187 -9.02 -11.61 -2.73
N LEU A 188 -8.28 -11.52 -3.83
CA LEU A 188 -6.84 -11.22 -3.78
C LEU A 188 -6.57 -9.83 -3.20
N VAL A 189 -7.37 -8.81 -3.55
CA VAL A 189 -7.25 -7.46 -2.94
C VAL A 189 -7.52 -7.53 -1.44
N TYR A 190 -8.51 -8.31 -0.98
CA TYR A 190 -8.80 -8.51 0.43
C TYR A 190 -7.64 -9.14 1.19
N PHE A 191 -7.08 -10.23 0.66
CA PHE A 191 -5.91 -10.88 1.26
C PHE A 191 -4.65 -10.03 1.14
N ALA A 192 -4.54 -9.16 0.13
CA ALA A 192 -3.45 -8.20 0.02
C ALA A 192 -3.58 -7.10 1.07
N HIS A 193 -4.70 -6.36 1.09
CA HIS A 193 -4.85 -5.23 2.00
C HIS A 193 -6.32 -4.80 2.18
N PHE A 194 -6.82 -4.87 3.42
CA PHE A 194 -8.24 -4.66 3.73
C PHE A 194 -8.75 -3.25 3.39
N VAL A 195 -7.99 -2.19 3.74
CA VAL A 195 -8.41 -0.81 3.46
C VAL A 195 -8.46 -0.55 1.95
N THR A 196 -7.56 -1.18 1.18
CA THR A 196 -7.59 -1.07 -0.29
C THR A 196 -8.82 -1.77 -0.85
N PHE A 197 -9.14 -2.97 -0.32
CA PHE A 197 -10.37 -3.68 -0.69
C PHE A 197 -11.61 -2.81 -0.45
N LEU A 198 -11.77 -2.22 0.74
CA LEU A 198 -12.90 -1.33 1.03
C LEU A 198 -12.96 -0.13 0.08
N THR A 199 -11.80 0.46 -0.23
CA THR A 199 -11.70 1.59 -1.16
C THR A 199 -12.19 1.21 -2.55
N VAL A 200 -11.74 0.08 -3.09
CA VAL A 200 -12.13 -0.40 -4.42
C VAL A 200 -13.59 -0.83 -4.46
N ALA A 201 -14.07 -1.51 -3.41
CA ALA A 201 -15.48 -1.91 -3.30
C ALA A 201 -16.40 -0.68 -3.35
N LEU A 202 -16.07 0.38 -2.59
CA LEU A 202 -16.82 1.64 -2.64
C LEU A 202 -16.79 2.27 -4.04
N ILE A 203 -15.61 2.34 -4.67
CA ILE A 203 -15.48 2.89 -6.03
C ILE A 203 -16.35 2.10 -7.02
N LEU A 204 -16.30 0.76 -7.00
CA LEU A 204 -17.11 -0.09 -7.88
C LEU A 204 -18.61 0.13 -7.66
N LEU A 205 -19.06 0.27 -6.42
CA LEU A 205 -20.45 0.57 -6.09
C LEU A 205 -20.86 1.93 -6.64
N CYS A 206 -20.04 2.98 -6.45
CA CYS A 206 -20.30 4.31 -7.01
C CYS A 206 -20.35 4.29 -8.55
N LEU A 207 -19.43 3.59 -9.21
CA LEU A 207 -19.39 3.48 -10.66
C LEU A 207 -20.59 2.69 -11.21
N ALA A 208 -21.07 1.66 -10.50
CA ALA A 208 -22.20 0.84 -10.95
C ALA A 208 -23.52 1.63 -11.07
N LEU A 209 -23.66 2.70 -10.27
CA LEU A 209 -24.81 3.60 -10.28
C LEU A 209 -24.81 4.54 -11.49
N VAL A 210 -23.67 4.75 -12.16
CA VAL A 210 -23.57 5.73 -13.24
C VAL A 210 -23.83 5.10 -14.62
N PRO A 211 -24.76 5.66 -15.42
CA PRO A 211 -25.00 5.19 -16.79
C PRO A 211 -23.86 5.55 -17.74
N HIS A 212 -23.61 4.68 -18.73
CA HIS A 212 -22.74 5.01 -19.86
C HIS A 212 -23.38 6.15 -20.66
N PRO A 213 -22.67 7.26 -20.94
CA PRO A 213 -23.16 8.26 -21.87
C PRO A 213 -23.27 7.59 -23.23
N ARG A 214 -24.46 7.60 -23.85
CA ARG A 214 -24.65 6.99 -25.17
C ARG A 214 -23.62 7.60 -26.13
N ASN A 215 -22.84 6.74 -26.80
CA ASN A 215 -22.01 7.17 -27.91
C ASN A 215 -22.94 7.76 -28.97
N SER A 216 -22.90 9.08 -29.18
CA SER A 216 -23.64 9.77 -30.23
C SER A 216 -22.95 9.67 -31.60
N ARG A 217 -22.19 8.59 -31.82
CA ARG A 217 -21.52 8.29 -33.09
C ARG A 217 -21.85 6.86 -33.53
N GLY A 218 -22.91 6.79 -34.33
CA GLY A 218 -23.02 5.88 -35.48
C GLY A 218 -23.34 4.42 -35.22
N GLU A 219 -24.62 4.07 -35.40
CA GLU A 219 -25.02 2.95 -36.27
C GLU A 219 -26.43 3.28 -36.81
N PHE A 220 -26.44 4.15 -37.83
CA PHE A 220 -27.53 4.25 -38.80
C PHE A 220 -26.93 3.74 -40.12
N SER A 221 -26.74 2.43 -40.21
CA SER A 221 -26.46 1.71 -41.45
C SER A 221 -27.56 0.68 -41.70
N GLY A 222 -28.80 1.18 -41.70
CA GLY A 222 -29.92 0.54 -42.37
C GLY A 222 -30.26 1.40 -43.57
N THR A 223 -29.96 0.91 -44.77
CA THR A 223 -30.42 1.46 -46.05
C THR A 223 -31.88 1.93 -45.98
N PRO A 224 -32.22 3.15 -46.40
CA PRO A 224 -33.62 3.54 -46.52
C PRO A 224 -34.21 2.84 -47.74
N SER A 225 -34.92 1.73 -47.53
CA SER A 225 -35.78 1.16 -48.56
C SER A 225 -36.91 2.16 -48.83
N LYS A 226 -36.83 2.85 -49.96
CA LYS A 226 -37.96 3.60 -50.52
C LYS A 226 -39.07 2.59 -50.86
N GLN A 227 -40.20 2.66 -50.16
CA GLN A 227 -41.49 2.24 -50.70
C GLN A 227 -42.48 3.39 -50.49
N PRO A 228 -43.34 3.70 -51.47
CA PRO A 228 -44.21 4.86 -51.40
C PRO A 228 -45.38 4.63 -50.44
N GLU A 229 -45.79 5.73 -49.84
CA GLU A 229 -46.97 5.86 -48.99
C GLU A 229 -48.24 5.42 -49.73
N THR A 230 -49.06 4.60 -49.07
CA THR A 230 -50.51 4.61 -49.26
C THR A 230 -51.15 4.97 -47.93
N ALA A 231 -51.80 6.14 -47.91
CA ALA A 231 -52.60 6.64 -46.82
C ALA A 231 -53.80 5.74 -46.55
N ALA A 232 -53.98 5.33 -45.29
CA ALA A 232 -55.27 4.94 -44.75
C ALA A 232 -55.33 5.32 -43.28
N GLN A 233 -56.27 6.20 -42.96
CA GLN A 233 -56.68 6.59 -41.62
C GLN A 233 -57.15 5.37 -40.82
N ALA A 234 -56.68 5.22 -39.58
CA ALA A 234 -57.44 4.56 -38.52
C ALA A 234 -56.96 5.04 -37.14
N SER A 235 -57.94 5.42 -36.34
CA SER A 235 -57.86 5.90 -34.97
C SER A 235 -57.30 4.87 -33.98
N GLY A 236 -56.85 5.36 -32.82
CA GLY A 236 -56.90 4.59 -31.58
C GLY A 236 -55.57 4.20 -30.93
N SER A 237 -55.38 4.75 -29.73
CA SER A 237 -54.50 4.32 -28.62
C SER A 237 -53.00 4.73 -28.63
N PRO A 238 -52.50 5.35 -27.54
CA PRO A 238 -51.09 5.67 -27.39
C PRO A 238 -50.32 4.37 -27.14
N ARG A 239 -49.58 3.90 -28.14
CA ARG A 239 -48.67 2.77 -27.98
C ARG A 239 -47.55 3.17 -27.02
N LEU A 240 -47.70 2.71 -25.78
CA LEU A 240 -46.67 2.52 -24.78
C LEU A 240 -45.32 2.16 -25.43
N PHE A 241 -44.30 2.91 -25.03
CA PHE A 241 -42.88 2.63 -25.20
C PHE A 241 -42.58 1.13 -25.31
N ARG A 242 -42.45 0.65 -26.55
CA ARG A 242 -41.91 -0.69 -26.82
C ARG A 242 -40.43 -0.62 -26.48
N GLY A 243 -40.05 -1.28 -25.39
CA GLY A 243 -38.69 -1.31 -24.87
C GLY A 243 -37.67 -1.69 -25.95
N GLY A 244 -36.92 -0.69 -26.41
CA GLY A 244 -35.71 -0.92 -27.16
C GLY A 244 -34.75 -1.75 -26.32
N ARG A 245 -34.15 -2.79 -26.92
CA ARG A 245 -33.14 -3.69 -26.34
C ARG A 245 -32.10 -2.87 -25.56
N GLY A 246 -32.34 -2.77 -24.26
CA GLY A 246 -31.76 -1.74 -23.42
C GLY A 246 -30.38 -2.14 -22.93
N THR A 247 -29.46 -1.18 -22.95
CA THR A 247 -28.28 -1.12 -22.07
C THR A 247 -28.59 -1.76 -20.72
N PRO A 248 -27.72 -2.61 -20.15
CA PRO A 248 -27.89 -3.11 -18.78
C PRO A 248 -28.36 -2.00 -17.84
N GLY A 249 -29.58 -2.14 -17.29
CA GLY A 249 -30.09 -1.18 -16.31
C GLY A 249 -29.12 -1.06 -15.14
N ALA A 250 -29.06 0.10 -14.49
CA ALA A 250 -28.17 0.35 -13.34
C ALA A 250 -28.28 -0.76 -12.27
N ARG A 251 -29.48 -1.30 -12.07
CA ARG A 251 -29.76 -2.47 -11.22
C ARG A 251 -28.90 -3.68 -11.57
N ARG A 252 -28.72 -3.99 -12.86
CA ARG A 252 -27.92 -5.13 -13.34
C ARG A 252 -26.43 -4.93 -13.07
N ARG A 253 -25.91 -3.73 -13.30
CA ARG A 253 -24.52 -3.38 -12.98
C ARG A 253 -24.25 -3.48 -11.49
N LEU A 254 -25.16 -2.94 -10.69
CA LEU A 254 -25.09 -3.01 -9.23
C LEU A 254 -25.12 -4.47 -8.74
N TRP A 255 -26.03 -5.29 -9.23
CA TRP A 255 -26.06 -6.72 -8.91
C TRP A 255 -24.78 -7.45 -9.30
N GLY A 256 -24.18 -7.12 -10.45
CA GLY A 256 -22.89 -7.67 -10.85
C GLY A 256 -21.77 -7.36 -9.85
N VAL A 257 -21.72 -6.13 -9.33
CA VAL A 257 -20.75 -5.73 -8.28
C VAL A 257 -21.06 -6.41 -6.95
N VAL A 258 -22.32 -6.39 -6.51
CA VAL A 258 -22.74 -7.01 -5.24
C VAL A 258 -22.46 -8.52 -5.26
N ALA A 259 -22.77 -9.20 -6.35
CA ALA A 259 -22.48 -10.62 -6.52
C ALA A 259 -20.96 -10.91 -6.48
N ALA A 260 -20.14 -10.02 -7.06
CA ALA A 260 -18.68 -10.18 -7.00
C ALA A 260 -18.09 -9.91 -5.60
N LEU A 261 -18.75 -9.07 -4.79
CA LEU A 261 -18.34 -8.78 -3.41
C LEU A 261 -18.79 -9.85 -2.41
N ALA A 262 -19.82 -10.63 -2.74
CA ALA A 262 -20.42 -11.60 -1.81
C ALA A 262 -19.42 -12.63 -1.23
N PRO A 263 -18.52 -13.25 -2.01
CA PRO A 263 -17.54 -14.19 -1.46
C PRO A 263 -16.62 -13.56 -0.40
N THR A 264 -16.14 -12.33 -0.64
CA THR A 264 -15.31 -11.60 0.32
C THR A 264 -16.10 -11.18 1.55
N GLY A 265 -17.37 -10.80 1.38
CA GLY A 265 -18.27 -10.51 2.50
C GLY A 265 -18.48 -11.74 3.39
N LEU A 266 -18.68 -12.92 2.81
CA LEU A 266 -18.77 -14.19 3.53
C LEU A 266 -17.46 -14.54 4.24
N ALA A 267 -16.31 -14.38 3.57
CA ALA A 267 -15.00 -14.60 4.18
C ALA A 267 -14.76 -13.68 5.39
N TYR A 268 -15.13 -12.40 5.28
CA TYR A 268 -15.03 -11.46 6.38
C TYR A 268 -16.01 -11.77 7.52
N ALA A 269 -17.24 -12.17 7.21
CA ALA A 269 -18.20 -12.61 8.23
C ALA A 269 -17.70 -13.86 8.98
N ALA A 270 -17.16 -14.84 8.25
CA ALA A 270 -16.52 -16.02 8.83
C ALA A 270 -15.34 -15.63 9.72
N LEU A 271 -14.50 -14.68 9.29
CA LEU A 271 -13.42 -14.14 10.11
C LEU A 271 -13.94 -13.54 11.41
N LEU A 272 -14.99 -12.71 11.37
CA LEU A 272 -15.58 -12.11 12.56
C LEU A 272 -16.14 -13.17 13.52
N LEU A 273 -16.72 -14.25 13.00
CA LEU A 273 -17.19 -15.38 13.81
C LEU A 273 -16.02 -16.11 14.48
N LEU A 274 -14.93 -16.37 13.75
CA LEU A 274 -13.73 -16.99 14.29
C LEU A 274 -13.06 -16.10 15.36
N MET A 275 -13.00 -14.79 15.14
CA MET A 275 -12.47 -13.82 16.11
C MET A 275 -13.35 -13.65 17.35
N ARG A 276 -14.66 -13.91 17.27
CA ARG A 276 -15.54 -13.91 18.46
C ARG A 276 -15.11 -14.96 19.49
N TRP A 277 -14.41 -16.00 19.07
CA TRP A 277 -13.96 -17.12 19.90
C TRP A 277 -12.51 -17.00 20.41
N SER A 278 -11.77 -15.90 20.11
CA SER A 278 -10.43 -15.61 20.66
C SER A 278 -10.42 -14.35 21.55
N PRO A 279 -10.83 -14.42 22.84
CA PRO A 279 -10.91 -13.26 23.74
C PRO A 279 -9.58 -12.52 23.94
N THR A 280 -8.45 -13.23 23.84
CA THR A 280 -7.10 -12.70 24.05
C THR A 280 -6.62 -11.72 22.97
N GLU A 281 -7.28 -11.67 21.81
CA GLU A 281 -6.84 -10.82 20.69
C GLU A 281 -7.52 -9.44 20.65
N ARG A 282 -8.56 -9.20 21.46
CA ARG A 282 -9.29 -7.90 21.51
C ARG A 282 -8.59 -6.81 22.33
N ALA A 283 -7.63 -7.16 23.18
CA ALA A 283 -7.28 -6.35 24.34
C ALA A 283 -6.13 -5.34 24.17
N GLU A 284 -5.42 -5.29 23.04
CA GLU A 284 -4.08 -4.63 23.02
C GLU A 284 -3.84 -3.53 21.98
N MET A 285 -4.87 -2.91 21.40
CA MET A 285 -4.66 -1.75 20.53
C MET A 285 -5.48 -0.56 20.97
N PRO A 286 -4.85 0.50 21.52
CA PRO A 286 -5.60 1.69 21.87
C PRO A 286 -6.14 2.34 20.59
N LEU A 287 -7.44 2.59 20.60
CA LEU A 287 -8.18 3.25 19.55
C LEU A 287 -7.84 4.75 19.55
N ILE A 288 -6.72 5.16 18.93
CA ILE A 288 -6.54 6.58 18.61
C ILE A 288 -7.06 6.83 17.20
N PHE A 289 -8.20 7.53 17.16
CA PHE A 289 -8.64 8.27 16.01
C PHE A 289 -8.19 9.71 16.15
N TYR A 290 -7.33 10.16 15.26
CA TYR A 290 -7.07 11.57 15.09
C TYR A 290 -7.18 11.94 13.61
N TYR A 291 -7.60 13.17 13.36
CA TYR A 291 -7.88 13.70 12.04
C TYR A 291 -6.99 14.91 11.82
N HIS A 292 -6.24 14.92 10.72
CA HIS A 292 -5.58 16.14 10.27
C HIS A 292 -6.59 17.06 9.58
N SER A 293 -6.36 18.37 9.68
CA SER A 293 -7.09 19.37 8.88
C SER A 293 -6.93 19.10 7.38
N LEU A 294 -7.86 19.57 6.56
CA LEU A 294 -7.79 19.40 5.10
C LEU A 294 -6.47 19.92 4.53
N ARG A 295 -5.99 21.08 5.01
CA ARG A 295 -4.68 21.64 4.64
C ARG A 295 -3.53 20.70 5.03
N GLY A 296 -3.60 20.12 6.23
CA GLY A 296 -2.64 19.11 6.69
C GLY A 296 -2.63 17.87 5.81
N ARG A 297 -3.81 17.38 5.41
CA ARG A 297 -3.95 16.22 4.51
C ARG A 297 -3.42 16.51 3.11
N LEU A 298 -3.79 17.63 2.50
CA LEU A 298 -3.34 17.99 1.14
C LEU A 298 -1.82 18.16 1.03
N ARG A 299 -1.15 18.60 2.11
CA ARG A 299 0.32 18.64 2.15
C ARG A 299 0.97 17.26 2.03
N GLN A 300 0.24 16.19 2.33
CA GLN A 300 0.75 14.82 2.28
C GLN A 300 0.64 14.15 0.91
N VAL A 301 0.14 14.85 -0.11
CA VAL A 301 0.12 14.32 -1.48
C VAL A 301 1.55 14.18 -2.02
N ILE A 302 2.42 15.17 -1.79
CA ILE A 302 3.82 15.13 -2.25
C ILE A 302 4.64 14.06 -1.51
N GLU A 303 4.21 13.74 -0.30
CA GLU A 303 4.81 12.76 0.59
C GLU A 303 4.81 11.33 0.02
N VAL A 304 3.96 11.04 -0.97
CA VAL A 304 3.98 9.77 -1.73
C VAL A 304 5.32 9.56 -2.43
N PHE A 305 6.01 10.63 -2.82
CA PHE A 305 7.29 10.58 -3.55
C PHE A 305 8.52 10.55 -2.64
N LEU A 306 8.38 10.95 -1.37
CA LEU A 306 9.52 11.18 -0.48
C LEU A 306 9.92 9.87 0.21
N THR A 307 11.15 9.42 -0.02
CA THR A 307 11.75 8.24 0.61
C THR A 307 13.03 8.65 1.36
N TYR A 308 14.22 8.34 0.83
CA TYR A 308 15.50 8.52 1.49
C TYR A 308 16.21 9.85 1.17
N SER A 309 15.87 10.47 0.03
CA SER A 309 16.53 11.66 -0.49
C SER A 309 15.54 12.82 -0.72
N PRO A 310 14.87 13.35 0.32
CA PRO A 310 13.75 14.26 0.14
C PRO A 310 14.02 15.44 -0.78
N ALA A 311 15.21 16.05 -0.74
CA ALA A 311 15.55 17.17 -1.62
C ALA A 311 15.48 16.82 -3.12
N ARG A 312 16.08 15.69 -3.52
CA ARG A 312 16.09 15.22 -4.91
C ARG A 312 14.71 14.74 -5.35
N GLU A 313 14.05 14.01 -4.46
CA GLU A 313 12.76 13.37 -4.74
C GLU A 313 11.59 14.36 -4.77
N TYR A 314 11.67 15.42 -3.97
CA TYR A 314 10.68 16.49 -3.93
C TYR A 314 10.58 17.22 -5.28
N ILE A 315 11.71 17.45 -5.96
CA ILE A 315 11.71 18.09 -7.29
C ILE A 315 10.99 17.19 -8.30
N ILE A 316 11.35 15.91 -8.35
CA ILE A 316 10.72 14.92 -9.25
C ILE A 316 9.22 14.85 -8.97
N GLY A 317 8.82 14.70 -7.71
CA GLY A 317 7.41 14.63 -7.30
C GLY A 317 6.62 15.88 -7.69
N ARG A 318 7.21 17.08 -7.54
CA ARG A 318 6.57 18.32 -7.98
C ARG A 318 6.40 18.40 -9.49
N LEU A 319 7.37 17.97 -10.28
CA LEU A 319 7.26 17.96 -11.74
C LEU A 319 6.16 17.00 -12.20
N VAL A 320 6.10 15.79 -11.62
CA VAL A 320 5.05 14.80 -11.91
C VAL A 320 3.67 15.34 -11.54
N LEU A 321 3.52 15.91 -10.33
CA LEU A 321 2.25 16.47 -9.88
C LEU A 321 1.85 17.72 -10.69
N PHE A 322 2.79 18.58 -11.03
CA PHE A 322 2.54 19.76 -11.86
C PHE A 322 2.01 19.34 -13.24
N LEU A 323 2.71 18.44 -13.91
CA LEU A 323 2.30 17.91 -15.22
C LEU A 323 0.91 17.25 -15.14
N GLY A 324 0.71 16.38 -14.15
CA GLY A 324 -0.59 15.73 -13.91
C GLY A 324 -1.72 16.74 -13.65
N THR A 325 -1.45 17.80 -12.88
CA THR A 325 -2.42 18.86 -12.57
C THR A 325 -2.79 19.68 -13.80
N VAL A 326 -1.82 20.06 -14.62
CA VAL A 326 -2.07 20.79 -15.88
C VAL A 326 -2.93 19.96 -16.83
N LEU A 327 -2.60 18.67 -17.00
CA LEU A 327 -3.36 17.76 -17.84
C LEU A 327 -4.75 17.45 -17.27
N LEU A 328 -4.88 17.36 -15.95
CA LEU A 328 -6.17 17.19 -15.28
C LEU A 328 -7.07 18.41 -15.47
N ALA A 329 -6.54 19.63 -15.27
CA ALA A 329 -7.29 20.86 -15.50
C ALA A 329 -7.79 20.97 -16.95
N ALA A 330 -6.92 20.66 -17.91
CA ALA A 330 -7.31 20.61 -19.33
C ALA A 330 -8.35 19.50 -19.61
N GLY A 331 -8.22 18.35 -18.96
CA GLY A 331 -9.17 17.24 -19.05
C GLY A 331 -10.55 17.60 -18.49
N ILE A 332 -10.61 18.25 -17.33
CA ILE A 332 -11.84 18.76 -16.73
C ILE A 332 -12.49 19.80 -17.65
N ALA A 333 -11.72 20.71 -18.24
CA ALA A 333 -12.24 21.67 -19.21
C ALA A 333 -12.85 20.97 -20.44
N ASP A 334 -12.24 19.88 -20.92
CA ASP A 334 -12.79 19.06 -22.01
C ASP A 334 -14.09 18.33 -21.58
N LEU A 335 -14.17 17.81 -20.34
CA LEU A 335 -15.38 17.19 -19.79
C LEU A 335 -16.55 18.17 -19.77
N ILE A 336 -16.32 19.39 -19.26
CA ILE A 336 -17.33 20.45 -19.16
C ILE A 336 -17.80 20.89 -20.56
N LYS A 337 -16.87 21.08 -21.50
CA LYS A 337 -17.20 21.60 -22.84
C LYS A 337 -17.86 20.57 -23.76
N LYS A 338 -17.46 19.30 -23.70
CA LYS A 338 -17.81 18.29 -24.73
C LYS A 338 -18.85 17.25 -24.28
N ARG A 339 -19.35 17.30 -23.03
CA ARG A 339 -20.23 16.27 -22.44
C ARG A 339 -19.71 14.85 -22.71
N ASN A 340 -18.42 14.65 -22.45
CA ASN A 340 -17.69 13.44 -22.81
C ASN A 340 -18.18 12.21 -22.01
N GLY A 341 -18.14 11.03 -22.63
CA GLY A 341 -18.33 9.70 -22.02
C GLY A 341 -17.61 9.50 -20.68
N LEU A 342 -16.44 10.13 -20.53
CA LEU A 342 -15.58 10.10 -19.35
C LEU A 342 -16.19 10.70 -18.08
N ILE A 343 -17.27 11.49 -18.17
CA ILE A 343 -18.00 11.97 -16.98
C ILE A 343 -18.42 10.77 -16.11
N ALA A 344 -18.71 9.62 -16.72
CA ALA A 344 -19.08 8.42 -15.98
C ALA A 344 -17.94 7.82 -15.13
N TRP A 345 -16.69 8.26 -15.32
CA TRP A 345 -15.54 7.83 -14.53
C TRP A 345 -15.29 8.73 -13.31
N LEU A 346 -15.82 9.96 -13.27
CA LEU A 346 -15.65 10.89 -12.15
C LEU A 346 -15.92 10.32 -10.75
N PRO A 347 -16.90 9.42 -10.53
CA PRO A 347 -17.14 8.86 -9.21
C PRO A 347 -15.93 8.12 -8.61
N ALA A 348 -15.02 7.58 -9.43
CA ALA A 348 -13.86 6.84 -8.92
C ALA A 348 -12.89 7.71 -8.12
N PRO A 349 -12.27 8.76 -8.69
CA PRO A 349 -11.41 9.66 -7.91
C PRO A 349 -12.18 10.46 -6.86
N ILE A 350 -13.47 10.75 -7.06
CA ILE A 350 -14.30 11.41 -6.03
C ILE A 350 -14.47 10.51 -4.80
N ALA A 351 -14.79 9.22 -4.99
CA ALA A 351 -14.91 8.27 -3.88
C ALA A 351 -13.57 8.12 -3.14
N ALA A 352 -12.45 8.04 -3.86
CA ALA A 352 -11.12 8.02 -3.25
C ALA A 352 -10.83 9.31 -2.45
N LEU A 353 -11.20 10.49 -2.97
CA LEU A 353 -11.06 11.77 -2.28
C LEU A 353 -11.93 11.87 -1.02
N VAL A 354 -13.17 11.39 -1.07
CA VAL A 354 -14.05 11.31 0.10
C VAL A 354 -13.41 10.44 1.18
N LEU A 355 -12.80 9.32 0.82
CA LEU A 355 -12.08 8.46 1.77
C LEU A 355 -10.81 9.11 2.32
N VAL A 356 -10.06 9.87 1.52
CA VAL A 356 -8.94 10.70 2.01
C VAL A 356 -9.40 11.65 3.11
N TYR A 357 -10.63 12.19 3.02
CA TYR A 357 -11.18 13.08 4.05
C TYR A 357 -11.76 12.32 5.25
N ALA A 358 -12.56 11.30 5.00
CA ALA A 358 -13.35 10.58 6.00
C ALA A 358 -12.51 9.61 6.85
N LEU A 359 -11.43 9.06 6.31
CA LEU A 359 -10.65 8.07 7.05
C LEU A 359 -9.79 8.75 8.13
N PRO A 360 -9.72 8.16 9.33
CA PRO A 360 -8.81 8.59 10.38
C PRO A 360 -7.36 8.23 10.04
N VAL A 361 -6.39 8.73 10.82
CA VAL A 361 -4.99 8.33 10.65
C VAL A 361 -4.74 6.87 11.06
N GLY A 362 -5.33 6.45 12.18
CA GLY A 362 -5.30 5.08 12.69
C GLY A 362 -6.68 4.41 12.62
N SER A 363 -6.71 3.08 12.57
CA SER A 363 -7.94 2.28 12.57
C SER A 363 -8.03 1.32 13.78
N PRO A 364 -9.23 0.82 14.12
CA PRO A 364 -9.43 -0.22 15.14
C PRO A 364 -8.64 -1.51 14.92
N ALA A 365 -8.26 -1.79 13.67
CA ALA A 365 -7.48 -2.97 13.29
C ALA A 365 -5.97 -2.75 13.48
N GLY A 366 -5.52 -1.62 14.04
CA GLY A 366 -4.11 -1.30 14.18
C GLY A 366 -3.44 -0.84 12.88
N ASP A 367 -4.21 -0.66 11.79
CA ASP A 367 -3.69 -0.01 10.59
C ASP A 367 -3.45 1.47 10.89
N TYR A 368 -2.18 1.87 10.81
CA TYR A 368 -1.76 3.26 10.79
C TYR A 368 -1.60 3.72 9.34
N TYR A 369 -1.69 5.02 9.13
CA TYR A 369 -1.61 5.66 7.81
C TYR A 369 -2.83 5.39 6.90
N THR A 370 -4.00 5.18 7.49
CA THR A 370 -5.19 4.69 6.78
C THR A 370 -5.65 5.64 5.66
N TYR A 371 -5.86 6.94 5.95
CA TYR A 371 -6.17 7.91 4.89
C TYR A 371 -4.96 8.24 4.02
N GLN A 372 -3.73 8.16 4.55
CA GLN A 372 -2.56 8.41 3.71
C GLN A 372 -2.51 7.40 2.57
N ARG A 373 -2.82 6.12 2.84
CA ARG A 373 -2.84 5.05 1.83
C ARG A 373 -3.86 5.29 0.71
N THR A 374 -4.88 6.15 0.89
CA THR A 374 -5.85 6.45 -0.18
C THR A 374 -5.39 7.55 -1.14
N PHE A 375 -4.34 8.33 -0.84
CA PHE A 375 -3.80 9.34 -1.78
C PHE A 375 -3.31 8.74 -3.08
N ILE A 376 -2.55 7.65 -3.01
CA ILE A 376 -2.03 7.01 -4.23
C ILE A 376 -3.19 6.42 -5.05
N VAL A 377 -4.24 5.90 -4.41
CA VAL A 377 -5.45 5.43 -5.10
C VAL A 377 -6.18 6.59 -5.80
N LEU A 378 -6.28 7.75 -5.14
CA LEU A 378 -6.82 8.97 -5.74
C LEU A 378 -6.02 9.39 -6.98
N LEU A 379 -4.68 9.43 -6.89
CA LEU A 379 -3.82 9.81 -8.02
C LEU A 379 -3.99 8.83 -9.19
N LEU A 380 -3.99 7.52 -8.92
CA LEU A 380 -4.08 6.48 -9.95
C LEU A 380 -5.47 6.45 -10.63
N THR A 381 -6.54 6.65 -9.85
CA THR A 381 -7.92 6.69 -10.40
C THR A 381 -8.24 7.99 -11.12
N ALA A 382 -7.47 9.07 -10.88
CA ALA A 382 -7.57 10.31 -11.63
C ALA A 382 -6.92 10.24 -13.01
N LEU A 383 -5.97 9.31 -13.26
CA LEU A 383 -5.23 9.22 -14.53
C LEU A 383 -6.13 9.18 -15.78
N PRO A 384 -7.22 8.40 -15.84
CA PRO A 384 -8.11 8.41 -17.01
C PRO A 384 -8.81 9.75 -17.27
N LEU A 385 -8.85 10.67 -16.29
CA LEU A 385 -9.44 12.00 -16.45
C LEU A 385 -8.45 13.03 -17.03
N LEU A 386 -7.15 12.76 -17.00
CA LEU A 386 -6.15 13.65 -17.60
C LEU A 386 -6.38 13.75 -19.11
N ARG A 387 -6.09 14.93 -19.68
CA ARG A 387 -6.09 15.12 -21.12
C ARG A 387 -4.87 14.43 -21.73
N CYS A 388 -5.09 13.52 -22.68
CA CYS A 388 -4.03 13.02 -23.54
C CYS A 388 -3.86 13.98 -24.75
N PRO A 389 -2.64 14.46 -25.06
CA PRO A 389 -2.40 15.28 -26.23
C PRO A 389 -2.76 14.56 -27.55
N ARG A 390 -3.53 15.24 -28.41
CA ARG A 390 -3.92 14.71 -29.74
C ARG A 390 -2.82 14.88 -30.80
N ARG A 391 -2.06 15.97 -30.73
CA ARG A 391 -0.93 16.21 -31.63
C ARG A 391 0.20 15.24 -31.29
N GLU A 392 0.72 14.54 -32.29
CA GLU A 392 1.79 13.55 -32.15
C GLU A 392 3.01 14.12 -31.43
N THR A 393 3.48 15.31 -31.83
CA THR A 393 4.63 15.99 -31.20
C THR A 393 4.43 16.26 -29.71
N ALA A 394 3.23 16.67 -29.31
CA ALA A 394 2.90 16.92 -27.90
C ALA A 394 2.76 15.61 -27.10
N ARG A 395 2.28 14.54 -27.74
CA ARG A 395 2.19 13.20 -27.15
C ARG A 395 3.60 12.62 -26.93
N LEU A 396 4.46 12.73 -27.93
CA LEU A 396 5.86 12.33 -27.83
C LEU A 396 6.58 13.12 -26.73
N ALA A 397 6.40 14.44 -26.66
CA ALA A 397 6.96 15.27 -25.60
C ALA A 397 6.50 14.83 -24.19
N LEU A 398 5.21 14.49 -24.03
CA LEU A 398 4.68 13.95 -22.79
C LEU A 398 5.36 12.63 -22.40
N VAL A 399 5.41 11.66 -23.32
CA VAL A 399 6.02 10.35 -23.06
C VAL A 399 7.50 10.50 -22.76
N THR A 400 8.25 11.26 -23.55
CA THR A 400 9.68 11.53 -23.33
C THR A 400 9.92 12.20 -21.98
N THR A 401 9.06 13.15 -21.58
CA THR A 401 9.16 13.78 -20.25
C THR A 401 8.96 12.76 -19.13
N LEU A 402 7.94 11.90 -19.23
CA LEU A 402 7.67 10.86 -18.22
C LEU A 402 8.79 9.80 -18.16
N VAL A 403 9.37 9.44 -19.31
CA VAL A 403 10.55 8.57 -19.41
C VAL A 403 11.74 9.21 -18.72
N ALA A 404 12.04 10.48 -19.01
CA ALA A 404 13.15 11.20 -18.39
C ALA A 404 12.98 11.31 -16.87
N LEU A 405 11.76 11.63 -16.39
CA LEU A 405 11.44 11.64 -14.97
C LEU A 405 11.58 10.25 -14.33
N THR A 406 11.23 9.19 -15.05
CA THR A 406 11.39 7.79 -14.60
C THR A 406 12.86 7.40 -14.49
N VAL A 407 13.67 7.71 -15.50
CA VAL A 407 15.11 7.45 -15.49
C VAL A 407 15.76 8.20 -14.33
N TRP A 408 15.42 9.48 -14.15
CA TRP A 408 15.91 10.27 -13.02
C TRP A 408 15.47 9.70 -11.67
N ARG A 409 14.18 9.34 -11.52
CA ARG A 409 13.67 8.67 -10.31
C ARG A 409 14.43 7.40 -10.01
N THR A 410 14.63 6.55 -11.02
CA THR A 410 15.31 5.26 -10.85
C THR A 410 16.78 5.45 -10.50
N ALA A 411 17.46 6.42 -11.10
CA ALA A 411 18.85 6.74 -10.77
C ALA A 411 19.00 7.21 -9.30
N VAL A 412 18.10 8.07 -8.82
CA VAL A 412 18.09 8.51 -7.41
C VAL A 412 17.87 7.31 -6.48
N VAL A 413 16.88 6.46 -6.76
CA VAL A 413 16.61 5.27 -5.95
C VAL A 413 17.76 4.27 -5.99
N PHE A 414 18.40 4.09 -7.15
CA PHE A 414 19.56 3.22 -7.31
C PHE A 414 20.74 3.70 -6.44
N ASP A 415 21.06 4.99 -6.49
CA ASP A 415 22.09 5.61 -5.66
C ASP A 415 21.79 5.44 -4.16
N ASP A 416 20.56 5.73 -3.74
CA ASP A 416 20.11 5.55 -2.36
C ASP A 416 20.23 4.08 -1.90
N TYR A 417 19.78 3.14 -2.72
CA TYR A 417 19.85 1.71 -2.43
C TYR A 417 21.30 1.24 -2.29
N ARG A 418 22.19 1.61 -3.22
CA ARG A 418 23.61 1.22 -3.17
C ARG A 418 24.32 1.84 -1.97
N ARG A 419 24.01 3.09 -1.61
CA ARG A 419 24.53 3.74 -0.41
C ARG A 419 24.08 3.02 0.86
N LEU A 420 22.78 2.75 0.99
CA LEU A 420 22.21 2.09 2.17
C LEU A 420 22.66 0.62 2.28
N ASP A 421 22.85 -0.07 1.17
CA ASP A 421 23.35 -1.44 1.15
C ASP A 421 24.80 -1.52 1.67
N ARG A 422 25.67 -0.55 1.35
CA ARG A 422 27.03 -0.49 1.93
C ARG A 422 26.98 -0.37 3.45
N ILE A 423 26.09 0.48 3.97
CA ILE A 423 25.87 0.63 5.42
C ILE A 423 25.30 -0.68 6.00
N ALA A 424 24.33 -1.29 5.32
CA ALA A 424 23.70 -2.54 5.72
C ALA A 424 24.71 -3.69 5.88
N HIS A 425 25.74 -3.77 5.03
CA HIS A 425 26.80 -4.79 5.15
C HIS A 425 27.58 -4.63 6.47
N ALA A 426 27.88 -3.40 6.88
CA ALA A 426 28.54 -3.15 8.17
C ALA A 426 27.63 -3.54 9.35
N TYR A 427 26.34 -3.20 9.29
CA TYR A 427 25.37 -3.63 10.30
C TYR A 427 25.27 -5.16 10.37
N HIS A 428 25.22 -5.80 9.22
CA HIS A 428 25.09 -7.25 9.13
C HIS A 428 26.33 -7.96 9.71
N ALA A 429 27.54 -7.48 9.41
CA ALA A 429 28.78 -8.03 9.96
C ALA A 429 28.77 -8.03 11.49
N VAL A 430 28.38 -6.91 12.11
CA VAL A 430 28.25 -6.79 13.58
C VAL A 430 27.20 -7.76 14.13
N LEU A 431 26.04 -7.86 13.48
CA LEU A 431 25.00 -8.79 13.89
C LEU A 431 25.49 -10.25 13.86
N MET A 432 26.39 -10.59 12.94
CA MET A 432 26.92 -11.95 12.82
C MET A 432 27.93 -12.34 13.91
N GLU A 433 28.43 -11.38 14.70
CA GLU A 433 29.29 -11.64 15.88
C GLU A 433 28.50 -12.14 17.09
N ILE A 434 27.19 -11.88 17.11
CA ILE A 434 26.31 -12.35 18.19
C ILE A 434 26.23 -13.88 18.11
N PRO A 435 26.40 -14.62 19.24
CA PRO A 435 26.28 -16.07 19.26
C PRO A 435 24.93 -16.53 18.68
N PRO A 436 24.81 -17.76 18.14
CA PRO A 436 23.53 -18.28 17.66
C PRO A 436 22.45 -18.39 18.76
N GLY A 437 21.18 -18.31 18.35
CA GLY A 437 20.01 -18.58 19.19
C GLY A 437 19.66 -17.50 20.22
N GLN A 438 20.28 -16.33 20.15
CA GLN A 438 20.14 -15.30 21.17
C GLN A 438 18.87 -14.47 21.01
N ARG A 439 18.43 -13.89 22.13
CA ARG A 439 17.36 -12.91 22.15
C ARG A 439 17.96 -11.52 21.89
N ILE A 440 17.50 -10.86 20.82
CA ILE A 440 17.94 -9.50 20.50
C ILE A 440 16.84 -8.52 20.86
N TYR A 441 17.22 -7.54 21.67
CA TYR A 441 16.42 -6.36 21.94
C TYR A 441 16.96 -5.16 21.13
N PRO A 442 16.33 -4.83 19.99
CA PRO A 442 16.75 -3.72 19.16
C PRO A 442 16.29 -2.38 19.76
N LEU A 443 17.25 -1.56 20.16
CA LEU A 443 17.01 -0.16 20.51
C LEU A 443 17.59 0.76 19.44
N THR A 444 16.73 1.25 18.56
CA THR A 444 17.17 2.16 17.49
C THR A 444 17.04 3.60 17.99
N PHE A 445 18.17 4.20 18.38
CA PHE A 445 18.24 5.48 19.06
C PHE A 445 18.72 6.57 18.11
N ALA A 446 17.82 7.01 17.24
CA ALA A 446 18.09 7.92 16.13
C ALA A 446 19.08 7.34 15.09
N GLN A 447 18.63 7.34 13.85
CA GLN A 447 19.46 6.97 12.71
C GLN A 447 20.63 7.97 12.65
N VAL A 448 21.87 7.45 12.58
CA VAL A 448 23.12 8.25 12.54
C VAL A 448 23.11 9.31 11.44
N GLU A 449 22.35 9.03 10.38
CA GLU A 449 22.04 9.98 9.32
C GLU A 449 20.50 10.10 9.19
N PRO A 450 19.96 11.30 8.93
CA PRO A 450 18.56 11.42 8.54
C PRO A 450 18.36 10.78 7.16
N PHE A 451 17.86 9.54 7.12
CA PHE A 451 17.53 8.81 5.89
C PHE A 451 16.19 9.25 5.28
N GLY A 452 15.92 10.56 5.33
CA GLY A 452 14.65 11.13 4.89
C GLY A 452 13.48 10.68 5.76
N ARG A 453 12.43 10.15 5.12
CA ARG A 453 11.13 9.84 5.74
C ARG A 453 10.95 8.37 6.09
N VAL A 454 11.96 7.54 5.85
CA VAL A 454 11.93 6.10 6.04
C VAL A 454 13.08 5.72 6.96
N GLU A 455 12.86 4.77 7.87
CA GLU A 455 13.90 4.26 8.75
C GLU A 455 14.38 2.88 8.28
N PRO A 456 15.28 2.80 7.29
CA PRO A 456 15.65 1.54 6.64
C PRO A 456 16.22 0.49 7.61
N PHE A 457 16.81 0.94 8.73
CA PHE A 457 17.45 0.04 9.70
C PHE A 457 16.59 -0.34 10.90
N ARG A 458 15.35 0.18 11.02
CA ARG A 458 14.47 -0.05 12.18
C ARG A 458 14.27 -1.53 12.50
N HIS A 459 14.08 -2.36 11.46
CA HIS A 459 13.89 -3.80 11.61
C HIS A 459 15.10 -4.64 11.18
N PHE A 460 16.26 -4.03 10.97
CA PHE A 460 17.42 -4.71 10.41
C PHE A 460 17.95 -5.86 11.28
N TRP A 461 17.70 -5.80 12.59
CA TRP A 461 17.96 -6.89 13.54
C TRP A 461 17.33 -8.22 13.13
N ALA A 462 16.27 -8.22 12.32
CA ALA A 462 15.63 -9.45 11.85
C ALA A 462 16.58 -10.31 10.98
N TYR A 463 17.53 -9.71 10.26
CA TYR A 463 18.54 -10.44 9.48
C TYR A 463 19.47 -11.30 10.34
N TYR A 464 19.67 -10.96 11.63
CA TYR A 464 20.34 -11.86 12.57
C TYR A 464 19.53 -13.15 12.73
N HIS A 465 18.23 -13.05 12.98
CA HIS A 465 17.40 -14.21 13.23
C HIS A 465 17.23 -15.11 12.01
N LEU A 466 17.30 -14.55 10.79
CA LEU A 466 17.37 -15.36 9.55
C LEU A 466 18.61 -16.25 9.49
N ALA A 467 19.74 -15.79 10.02
CA ALA A 467 21.04 -16.47 9.90
C ALA A 467 21.41 -17.30 11.14
N ARG A 468 20.92 -16.89 12.31
CA ARG A 468 21.38 -17.36 13.62
C ARG A 468 20.24 -17.83 14.54
N GLY A 469 18.98 -17.76 14.11
CA GLY A 469 17.81 -18.13 14.92
C GLY A 469 17.57 -17.19 16.10
N GLY A 470 16.88 -17.68 17.14
CA GLY A 470 16.52 -16.88 18.32
C GLY A 470 15.18 -16.13 18.16
N ILE A 471 14.84 -15.27 19.13
CA ILE A 471 13.55 -14.56 19.18
C ILE A 471 13.70 -13.09 19.55
N SER A 472 12.72 -12.27 19.19
CA SER A 472 12.67 -10.83 19.53
C SER A 472 11.25 -10.38 19.84
N PRO A 473 11.00 -9.58 20.89
CA PRO A 473 9.67 -9.05 21.23
C PRO A 473 9.06 -8.13 20.16
N TYR A 474 9.84 -7.76 19.13
CA TYR A 474 9.39 -6.95 17.99
C TYR A 474 9.04 -7.76 16.74
N ALA A 475 8.96 -9.09 16.83
CA ALA A 475 8.39 -9.91 15.77
C ALA A 475 6.98 -9.39 15.40
N PHE A 476 6.66 -9.35 14.10
CA PHE A 476 5.30 -9.02 13.65
C PHE A 476 4.36 -10.21 13.91
N THR A 477 3.97 -10.36 15.17
CA THR A 477 2.98 -11.34 15.66
C THR A 477 1.63 -10.70 15.96
N LEU A 478 1.33 -9.56 15.32
CA LEU A 478 0.09 -8.79 15.50
C LEU A 478 -1.14 -9.63 15.14
N VAL A 479 -2.34 -9.13 15.49
CA VAL A 479 -3.63 -9.79 15.26
C VAL A 479 -3.79 -10.31 13.82
N PHE A 480 -3.29 -9.58 12.82
CA PHE A 480 -3.41 -9.92 11.39
C PHE A 480 -2.21 -10.66 10.78
N THR A 481 -1.43 -11.38 11.58
CA THR A 481 -0.25 -12.11 11.10
C THR A 481 -0.36 -13.62 11.34
N PRO A 482 0.22 -14.45 10.47
CA PRO A 482 0.09 -15.92 10.56
C PRO A 482 0.94 -16.54 11.68
N ILE A 483 1.85 -15.79 12.29
CA ILE A 483 2.66 -16.26 13.44
C ILE A 483 2.21 -15.54 14.71
N LYS A 484 2.09 -16.27 15.81
CA LYS A 484 1.71 -15.72 17.12
C LYS A 484 2.64 -16.25 18.18
N TYR A 485 2.98 -15.44 19.18
CA TYR A 485 3.63 -15.98 20.37
C TYR A 485 2.68 -16.87 21.17
N HIS A 486 3.19 -17.97 21.75
CA HIS A 486 2.47 -18.74 22.77
C HIS A 486 2.26 -17.92 24.05
N ARG A 487 3.28 -17.12 24.42
CA ARG A 487 3.25 -16.17 25.54
C ARG A 487 3.87 -14.86 25.06
N LEU A 488 3.14 -13.75 25.18
CA LEU A 488 3.63 -12.45 24.78
C LEU A 488 4.94 -12.14 25.50
N LEU A 489 5.94 -11.74 24.74
CA LEU A 489 7.18 -11.24 25.31
C LEU A 489 6.96 -9.79 25.72
N PRO A 490 7.28 -9.41 26.96
CA PRO A 490 7.14 -8.03 27.39
C PRO A 490 7.97 -7.12 26.49
N ARG A 491 7.33 -6.10 25.92
CA ARG A 491 8.03 -4.99 25.26
C ARG A 491 8.43 -4.01 26.36
N PRO A 492 9.72 -3.70 26.55
CA PRO A 492 10.14 -2.69 27.49
C PRO A 492 9.45 -1.36 27.20
N THR A 493 9.02 -0.68 28.26
CA THR A 493 8.61 0.71 28.19
C THR A 493 9.76 1.55 27.64
N ALA A 494 9.41 2.65 26.96
CA ALA A 494 10.37 3.42 26.20
C ALA A 494 11.58 3.85 27.06
N PRO A 495 12.70 4.18 26.42
CA PRO A 495 13.98 4.38 27.08
C PRO A 495 14.01 5.77 27.73
N GLY A 496 13.23 5.94 28.80
CA GLY A 496 13.35 7.06 29.73
C GLY A 496 14.48 6.85 30.74
N ARG A 497 15.11 5.65 30.76
CA ARG A 497 16.30 5.35 31.57
C ARG A 497 17.33 4.49 30.80
N PRO A 498 18.64 4.67 31.06
CA PRO A 498 19.71 3.85 30.47
C PRO A 498 19.62 2.38 30.90
N CYS A 499 19.11 2.16 32.12
CA CYS A 499 18.72 0.86 32.62
C CYS A 499 17.18 0.74 32.48
N PRO A 500 16.63 0.13 31.43
CA PRO A 500 15.21 -0.21 31.43
C PRO A 500 14.96 -1.04 32.69
N ALA A 501 13.94 -0.66 33.48
CA ALA A 501 13.58 -1.31 34.75
C ALA A 501 13.03 -2.75 34.58
N VAL A 502 13.41 -3.42 33.50
CA VAL A 502 12.85 -4.70 33.10
C VAL A 502 13.77 -5.81 33.61
N ASP A 503 13.40 -6.35 34.77
CA ASP A 503 13.92 -7.57 35.41
C ASP A 503 13.60 -8.84 34.59
N VAL A 504 13.96 -8.86 33.31
CA VAL A 504 13.91 -10.05 32.48
C VAL A 504 15.29 -10.25 31.88
N TYR A 505 15.92 -11.37 32.20
CA TYR A 505 17.17 -11.90 31.64
C TYR A 505 17.28 -11.62 30.13
N GLN A 506 17.99 -10.57 29.73
CA GLN A 506 18.16 -10.18 28.32
C GLN A 506 19.66 -9.95 28.06
N PRO A 507 20.31 -10.79 27.23
CA PRO A 507 21.77 -10.77 27.09
C PRO A 507 22.30 -9.69 26.12
N TYR A 508 21.49 -9.15 25.19
CA TYR A 508 22.00 -8.24 24.15
C TYR A 508 21.04 -7.09 23.80
N ILE A 509 21.57 -5.85 23.87
CA ILE A 509 20.93 -4.63 23.41
C ILE A 509 21.70 -4.09 22.21
N LEU A 510 21.02 -3.98 21.07
CA LEU A 510 21.59 -3.36 19.88
C LEU A 510 21.26 -1.87 19.89
N THR A 511 22.28 -1.01 19.86
CA THR A 511 22.10 0.44 19.70
C THR A 511 22.64 0.92 18.36
N VAL A 512 21.83 1.69 17.65
CA VAL A 512 22.20 2.35 16.40
C VAL A 512 22.22 3.85 16.69
N GLY A 513 23.35 4.52 16.47
CA GLY A 513 23.50 5.93 16.82
C GLY A 513 24.42 6.17 18.02
N PRO A 514 24.62 7.45 18.40
CA PRO A 514 25.30 7.81 19.66
C PRO A 514 24.58 7.25 20.91
N GLY A 515 23.36 6.72 20.75
CA GLY A 515 22.48 6.34 21.86
C GLY A 515 21.75 7.56 22.42
N ILE A 516 20.67 7.33 23.16
CA ILE A 516 20.09 8.38 24.02
C ILE A 516 21.02 8.64 25.22
N TYR A 517 21.72 7.59 25.65
CA TYR A 517 22.61 7.61 26.79
C TYR A 517 24.06 7.46 26.35
N ARG A 518 24.96 7.99 27.18
CA ARG A 518 26.37 7.80 27.00
C ARG A 518 26.74 6.33 27.20
N PRO A 519 27.81 5.86 26.56
CA PRO A 519 28.33 4.50 26.74
C PRO A 519 28.55 4.11 28.20
N GLU A 520 28.99 5.06 29.01
CA GLU A 520 29.24 4.85 30.44
C GLU A 520 27.94 4.58 31.21
N GLU A 521 26.81 5.13 30.76
CA GLU A 521 25.50 4.91 31.39
C GLU A 521 24.96 3.50 31.08
N TYR A 522 25.19 2.98 29.86
CA TYR A 522 24.91 1.57 29.57
C TYR A 522 25.87 0.64 30.34
N ALA A 523 27.13 1.03 30.51
CA ALA A 523 28.12 0.29 31.30
C ALA A 523 27.76 0.24 32.79
N ALA A 524 27.22 1.32 33.35
CA ALA A 524 26.71 1.37 34.72
C ALA A 524 25.58 0.34 34.97
N CYS A 525 24.83 -0.06 33.92
CA CYS A 525 23.82 -1.12 34.00
C CYS A 525 24.42 -2.55 33.83
N GLY A 526 25.74 -2.69 33.88
CA GLY A 526 26.45 -3.95 33.68
C GLY A 526 26.51 -4.41 32.22
N GLN A 527 26.21 -3.54 31.25
CA GLN A 527 26.37 -3.85 29.83
C GLN A 527 27.78 -3.51 29.37
N ARG A 528 28.49 -4.49 28.81
CA ARG A 528 29.77 -4.23 28.16
C ARG A 528 29.53 -3.95 26.70
N ARG A 529 30.16 -2.89 26.18
CA ARG A 529 30.23 -2.70 24.73
C ARG A 529 31.00 -3.88 24.15
N ALA A 530 30.30 -4.74 23.42
CA ALA A 530 30.89 -5.93 22.84
C ALA A 530 31.53 -5.63 21.48
N VAL A 531 30.93 -4.75 20.67
CA VAL A 531 31.41 -4.44 19.31
C VAL A 531 31.11 -2.99 18.94
N ARG A 532 32.04 -2.31 18.25
CA ARG A 532 31.81 -1.01 17.59
C ARG A 532 32.27 -1.06 16.14
N VAL A 533 31.38 -0.78 15.21
CA VAL A 533 31.71 -0.63 13.78
C VAL A 533 31.14 0.69 13.29
N GLY A 534 32.03 1.66 13.08
CA GLY A 534 31.66 3.04 12.75
C GLY A 534 30.75 3.65 13.83
N PRO A 535 29.52 4.08 13.49
CA PRO A 535 28.59 4.69 14.44
C PRO A 535 27.71 3.67 15.19
N LEU A 536 27.89 2.37 14.95
CA LEU A 536 27.13 1.31 15.62
C LEU A 536 27.79 0.93 16.94
N SER A 537 27.00 0.82 17.99
CA SER A 537 27.46 0.31 19.28
C SER A 537 26.60 -0.86 19.72
N PHE A 538 27.23 -1.99 19.96
CA PHE A 538 26.57 -3.17 20.50
C PHE A 538 26.90 -3.32 21.97
N TYR A 539 25.87 -3.45 22.80
CA TYR A 539 26.03 -3.64 24.24
C TYR A 539 25.49 -5.03 24.63
N ALA A 540 26.37 -5.84 25.19
CA ALA A 540 26.04 -7.15 25.72
C ALA A 540 26.02 -7.07 27.24
N ARG A 541 25.02 -7.64 27.89
CA ARG A 541 25.06 -7.90 29.33
C ARG A 541 25.54 -9.34 29.51
N PRO A 542 26.74 -9.59 30.06
CA PRO A 542 27.14 -10.94 30.44
C PRO A 542 26.06 -11.53 31.37
N ALA A 543 25.69 -12.80 31.16
CA ALA A 543 24.60 -13.43 31.91
C ALA A 543 24.82 -13.30 33.43
N PRO A 544 23.80 -12.91 34.24
CA PRO A 544 23.91 -12.97 35.69
C PRO A 544 23.88 -14.43 36.15
N ALA A 545 24.68 -14.75 37.16
CA ALA A 545 24.81 -16.10 37.74
C ALA A 545 23.58 -16.58 38.54
N GLN A 546 22.54 -15.76 38.75
CA GLN A 546 21.41 -16.15 39.61
C GLN A 546 20.05 -15.70 39.10
N ARG A 547 19.06 -16.60 39.29
CA ARG A 547 17.65 -16.39 39.01
C ARG A 547 16.95 -15.74 40.22
N VAL A 548 16.61 -14.45 40.16
CA VAL A 548 15.69 -13.81 41.12
C VAL A 548 14.28 -13.73 40.50
N PRO A 549 13.21 -14.18 41.20
CA PRO A 549 11.83 -14.03 40.76
C PRO A 549 11.20 -12.76 41.38
N LEU A 550 10.48 -11.96 40.59
CA LEU A 550 9.68 -10.84 41.11
C LEU A 550 8.31 -10.75 40.42
N ARG A 551 7.31 -10.34 41.21
CA ARG A 551 5.91 -10.09 40.84
C ARG A 551 5.78 -8.76 40.10
N TYR A 552 4.83 -8.68 39.16
CA TYR A 552 4.55 -7.48 38.35
C TYR A 552 3.34 -6.71 38.88
N ASP A 553 3.51 -5.38 39.01
CA ASP A 553 2.43 -4.39 38.81
C ASP A 553 2.72 -3.66 37.49
N VAL A 554 1.75 -3.69 36.56
CA VAL A 554 1.92 -3.18 35.19
C VAL A 554 1.50 -1.70 35.14
N GLU A 555 2.46 -0.78 35.15
CA GLU A 555 2.18 0.63 34.81
C GLU A 555 2.27 0.88 33.30
N PHE A 556 1.14 1.28 32.70
CA PHE A 556 0.98 1.64 31.30
C PHE A 556 1.71 2.95 30.95
N HIS A 557 2.98 2.88 30.53
CA HIS A 557 3.73 4.02 29.99
C HIS A 557 4.01 3.96 28.47
N THR A 558 3.60 2.88 27.81
CA THR A 558 4.01 2.53 26.43
C THR A 558 3.45 3.41 25.32
N TYR A 559 2.43 4.24 25.58
CA TYR A 559 1.68 4.89 24.51
C TYR A 559 2.07 6.34 24.24
N TYR A 560 2.53 7.06 25.26
CA TYR A 560 2.97 8.45 25.12
C TYR A 560 4.24 8.57 24.27
N ASP A 561 5.24 7.75 24.58
CA ASP A 561 6.51 7.73 23.85
C ASP A 561 6.34 7.22 22.41
N TYR A 562 5.34 6.35 22.19
CA TYR A 562 4.94 5.93 20.85
C TYR A 562 4.37 7.11 20.04
N LEU A 563 3.57 8.00 20.63
CA LEU A 563 2.99 9.15 19.92
C LEU A 563 4.02 10.28 19.69
N VAL A 564 4.91 10.51 20.65
CA VAL A 564 5.99 11.49 20.52
C VAL A 564 7.04 11.03 19.51
N GLY A 565 7.42 9.74 19.53
CA GLY A 565 8.41 9.15 18.60
C GLY A 565 7.97 9.16 17.13
N TYR A 566 6.66 9.17 16.86
CA TYR A 566 6.10 9.31 15.51
C TYR A 566 5.77 10.78 15.14
N GLY A 567 6.16 11.76 15.96
CA GLY A 567 5.91 13.19 15.73
C GLY A 567 4.44 13.60 15.80
N MET A 568 3.60 12.77 16.42
CA MET A 568 2.15 12.98 16.53
C MET A 568 1.77 13.90 17.70
N LEU A 569 2.65 14.06 18.68
CA LEU A 569 2.54 15.00 19.79
C LEU A 569 3.85 15.78 19.95
N LYS A 570 3.78 17.10 20.15
CA LYS A 570 4.93 17.88 20.63
C LYS A 570 5.06 17.69 22.15
N PRO A 571 6.28 17.56 22.70
CA PRO A 571 6.50 17.32 24.14
C PRO A 571 5.80 18.34 25.06
N ALA A 572 5.60 19.57 24.59
CA ALA A 572 5.03 20.67 25.37
C ALA A 572 3.49 20.70 25.42
N GLN A 573 2.77 19.78 24.76
CA GLN A 573 1.30 19.84 24.61
C GLN A 573 0.52 18.85 25.50
N ALA A 574 1.20 18.07 26.35
CA ALA A 574 0.57 17.07 27.20
C ALA A 574 0.84 17.36 28.69
N ALA A 575 -0.23 17.44 29.48
CA ALA A 575 -0.16 17.47 30.94
C ALA A 575 -0.61 16.11 31.49
N VAL A 576 0.18 15.52 32.39
CA VAL A 576 -0.19 14.29 33.11
C VAL A 576 -0.95 14.72 34.36
N VAL A 577 -2.23 14.35 34.46
CA VAL A 577 -3.05 14.59 35.67
C VAL A 577 -2.99 13.34 36.55
N HIS A 578 -2.54 13.53 37.79
CA HIS A 578 -2.39 12.47 38.78
C HIS A 578 -3.66 12.34 39.64
N GLY A 579 -4.34 11.19 39.58
CA GLY A 579 -5.40 10.82 40.52
C GLY A 579 -4.97 9.65 41.40
N PRO A 580 -5.63 9.41 42.56
CA PRO A 580 -5.19 8.45 43.57
C PRO A 580 -5.21 6.98 43.13
N ARG A 581 -5.81 6.64 41.96
CA ARG A 581 -5.81 5.28 41.39
C ARG A 581 -5.59 5.22 39.86
N TYR A 582 -5.39 6.34 39.17
CA TYR A 582 -5.24 6.36 37.71
C TYR A 582 -4.32 7.50 37.23
N ARG A 583 -3.61 7.27 36.11
CA ARG A 583 -2.90 8.32 35.34
C ARG A 583 -3.71 8.67 34.10
N MET A 584 -4.07 9.94 33.92
CA MET A 584 -4.69 10.46 32.69
C MET A 584 -3.76 11.45 31.99
N ILE A 585 -3.72 11.40 30.65
CA ILE A 585 -3.00 12.36 29.81
C ILE A 585 -4.03 13.34 29.25
N ALA A 586 -3.96 14.60 29.64
CA ALA A 586 -4.77 15.68 29.08
C ALA A 586 -3.92 16.48 28.09
N ALA A 587 -4.39 16.60 26.84
CA ALA A 587 -3.79 17.50 25.87
C ALA A 587 -4.54 18.84 25.92
N ALA A 588 -3.83 19.93 26.17
CA ALA A 588 -4.40 21.27 26.20
C ALA A 588 -4.38 21.87 24.78
N ASP A 589 -5.44 21.63 24.01
CA ASP A 589 -5.80 22.51 22.89
C ASP A 589 -7.32 22.73 22.90
N ARG A 590 -7.75 23.97 22.66
CA ARG A 590 -9.09 24.52 22.94
C ARG A 590 -10.25 23.94 22.11
N ALA A 591 -10.13 22.72 21.57
CA ALA A 591 -11.18 22.14 20.73
C ALA A 591 -11.57 20.68 21.02
N HIS A 592 -10.76 19.85 21.69
CA HIS A 592 -11.10 18.43 21.84
C HIS A 592 -10.62 17.82 23.16
N LEU A 593 -11.58 17.45 24.02
CA LEU A 593 -11.38 16.65 25.22
C LEU A 593 -11.36 15.16 24.83
N TYR A 594 -10.30 14.41 25.14
CA TYR A 594 -10.28 12.96 24.98
C TYR A 594 -10.76 12.29 26.28
N VAL A 595 -11.90 11.60 26.24
CA VAL A 595 -12.45 10.86 27.39
C VAL A 595 -12.44 9.37 27.07
N ARG A 596 -11.79 8.57 27.93
CA ARG A 596 -11.91 7.11 27.92
C ARG A 596 -13.12 6.74 28.79
N LEU A 597 -14.19 6.21 28.19
CA LEU A 597 -15.24 5.53 28.95
C LEU A 597 -14.83 4.06 29.18
N PRO A 598 -14.97 3.52 30.40
CA PRO A 598 -14.74 2.11 30.65
C PRO A 598 -15.87 1.26 30.08
N VAL A 599 -15.51 0.16 29.40
CA VAL A 599 -16.43 -0.98 29.22
C VAL A 599 -16.47 -1.68 30.57
N LEU A 600 -17.54 -1.42 31.33
CA LEU A 600 -17.85 -2.11 32.59
C LEU A 600 -18.10 -3.60 32.31
N GLY A 601 -17.38 -4.45 33.03
CA GLY A 601 -17.44 -5.89 32.85
C GLY A 601 -16.83 -6.67 34.01
N SER A 602 -17.10 -6.28 35.26
CA SER A 602 -17.16 -7.21 36.39
C SER A 602 -17.96 -6.55 37.51
N ARG A 603 -19.02 -7.23 37.96
CA ARG A 603 -19.68 -6.96 39.24
C ARG A 603 -18.62 -7.03 40.33
N ASP A 604 -18.44 -5.94 41.06
CA ASP A 604 -18.46 -5.91 42.53
C ASP A 604 -18.08 -4.51 43.02
N GLN A 605 -19.06 -3.88 43.66
CA GLN A 605 -19.11 -2.67 44.51
C GLN A 605 -18.33 -1.41 44.10
#